data_AF-A0A536Z8N0-F1
#
_entry.id   AF-A0A536Z8N0-F1
#
_cell.length_a   1.000
_cell.length_b   1.000
_cell.length_c   1.000
_cell.angle_alpha   90.00
_cell.angle_beta   90.00
_cell.angle_gamma   90.00
#
_symmetry.space_group_name_H-M   'P 1'
#
loop_
_entity.id
_entity.type
_entity.pdbx_description
1 polymer ?
#
loop_
_entity_poly.entity_id
_entity_poly.type
_entity_poly.pdbx_seq_one_letter_code
_entity_poly.pdbx_strand_id
1 'polypeptide(L)'
;MGKLLRKSLATTQSKLGFILLIVIGTLLTNVTVASAQLPSGERQLGQTIIEPGYDDRTGRLIYIMTPIGPPNPTHANAHAVSPLFLIVYPNSAANAVGTMNCAHEGGDNCPDHGPGIADLAQSVVPSVYGDGVWGHDHIMDGPGGSDFNVAWHVVVVLFTNAAAANTHITTEDQLDAALDAGDAITVETEIVFHCNLVSGATYGRATPLPPAAQ
;
A
#
# COMPACT_ATOMS: atom_id res chain seq x y z
N MET A 1 -59.28 -59.62 -30.18
CA MET A 1 -59.11 -59.18 -28.77
C MET A 1 -58.83 -57.68 -28.83
N GLY A 2 -59.48 -56.73 -28.18
CA GLY A 2 -60.54 -56.68 -27.19
C GLY A 2 -60.72 -55.18 -26.91
N LYS A 3 -61.97 -54.74 -26.93
CA LYS A 3 -62.49 -53.37 -26.85
C LYS A 3 -62.20 -52.66 -25.51
N LEU A 4 -62.48 -51.34 -25.51
CA LEU A 4 -63.07 -50.52 -24.43
C LEU A 4 -62.18 -49.64 -23.52
N LEU A 5 -62.27 -48.33 -23.80
CA LEU A 5 -62.58 -47.21 -22.89
C LEU A 5 -62.72 -47.49 -21.37
N ARG A 6 -62.02 -46.70 -20.55
CA ARG A 6 -62.47 -46.23 -19.21
C ARG A 6 -62.00 -44.77 -19.04
N LYS A 7 -62.88 -43.79 -19.18
CA LYS A 7 -63.72 -43.14 -18.15
C LYS A 7 -62.93 -42.50 -16.99
N SER A 8 -62.99 -41.17 -17.00
CA SER A 8 -62.78 -40.25 -15.89
C SER A 8 -63.56 -40.66 -14.64
N LEU A 9 -62.91 -40.57 -13.47
CA LEU A 9 -63.56 -40.25 -12.21
C LEU A 9 -62.84 -39.05 -11.58
N ALA A 10 -63.58 -37.95 -11.48
CA ALA A 10 -63.27 -36.86 -10.59
C ALA A 10 -63.36 -37.35 -9.14
N THR A 11 -62.43 -36.93 -8.28
CA THR A 11 -62.66 -36.90 -6.85
C THR A 11 -62.17 -35.57 -6.31
N THR A 12 -63.17 -34.76 -5.99
CA THR A 12 -63.12 -33.48 -5.28
C THR A 12 -62.39 -33.68 -3.94
N GLN A 13 -61.28 -32.97 -3.72
CA GLN A 13 -60.81 -32.71 -2.36
C GLN A 13 -60.59 -31.21 -2.15
N SER A 14 -61.56 -30.66 -1.43
CA SER A 14 -61.41 -29.69 -0.35
C SER A 14 -60.48 -28.49 -0.60
N LYS A 15 -61.11 -27.40 -1.05
CA LYS A 15 -60.69 -26.05 -0.68
C LYS A 15 -60.68 -25.94 0.84
N LEU A 16 -59.52 -25.74 1.46
CA LEU A 16 -59.31 -24.86 2.62
C LEU A 16 -57.87 -25.01 3.12
N GLY A 17 -57.19 -23.88 3.33
CA GLY A 17 -56.11 -23.79 4.32
C GLY A 17 -54.74 -23.39 3.78
N PHE A 18 -54.36 -22.16 4.15
CA PHE A 18 -52.99 -21.65 4.23
C PHE A 18 -52.34 -21.11 2.95
N ILE A 19 -52.83 -19.93 2.57
CA ILE A 19 -51.97 -18.83 2.12
C ILE A 19 -50.99 -18.54 3.27
N LEU A 20 -49.79 -19.12 3.24
CA LEU A 20 -48.65 -18.62 4.01
C LEU A 20 -47.80 -17.77 3.05
N LEU A 21 -48.21 -16.52 2.91
CA LEU A 21 -47.39 -15.40 2.46
C LEU A 21 -46.22 -15.27 3.44
N ILE A 22 -45.15 -16.05 3.25
CA ILE A 22 -43.85 -15.70 3.82
C ILE A 22 -43.33 -14.56 2.97
N VAL A 23 -43.62 -13.36 3.46
CA VAL A 23 -42.85 -12.15 3.18
C VAL A 23 -41.39 -12.50 3.49
N ILE A 24 -40.64 -12.95 2.47
CA ILE A 24 -39.18 -12.94 2.52
C ILE A 24 -38.83 -11.47 2.47
N GLY A 25 -38.76 -10.86 3.65
CA GLY A 25 -38.20 -9.54 3.84
C GLY A 25 -36.79 -9.55 3.28
N THR A 26 -36.62 -8.90 2.14
CA THR A 26 -35.33 -8.39 1.69
C THR A 26 -34.84 -7.39 2.73
N LEU A 27 -34.28 -7.92 3.81
CA LEU A 27 -33.40 -7.19 4.70
C LEU A 27 -32.08 -7.05 3.94
N LEU A 28 -32.05 -6.13 2.98
CA LEU A 28 -30.82 -5.57 2.45
C LEU A 28 -30.15 -4.86 3.62
N THR A 29 -29.33 -5.60 4.36
CA THR A 29 -28.39 -4.97 5.27
C THR A 29 -27.48 -4.13 4.39
N ASN A 30 -27.56 -2.82 4.53
CA ASN A 30 -26.53 -1.92 4.05
C ASN A 30 -25.27 -2.25 4.86
N VAL A 31 -24.54 -3.28 4.42
CA VAL A 31 -23.17 -3.50 4.87
C VAL A 31 -22.39 -2.34 4.27
N THR A 32 -22.28 -1.25 5.02
CA THR A 32 -21.23 -0.27 4.79
C THR A 32 -19.94 -1.04 5.01
N VAL A 33 -19.34 -1.53 3.93
CA VAL A 33 -17.95 -1.94 3.94
C VAL A 33 -17.21 -0.66 4.32
N ALA A 34 -16.74 -0.60 5.57
CA ALA A 34 -15.78 0.43 5.95
C ALA A 34 -14.65 0.30 4.92
N SER A 35 -14.42 1.37 4.15
CA SER A 35 -13.26 1.41 3.25
C SER A 35 -12.06 1.04 4.10
N ALA A 36 -11.43 -0.10 3.81
CA ALA A 36 -10.22 -0.47 4.50
C ALA A 36 -9.21 0.64 4.19
N GLN A 37 -8.90 1.46 5.19
CA GLN A 37 -7.88 2.49 5.05
C GLN A 37 -6.59 1.78 4.62
N LEU A 38 -5.92 2.31 3.61
CA LEU A 38 -4.61 1.80 3.23
C LEU A 38 -3.68 1.87 4.46
N PRO A 39 -2.92 0.80 4.75
CA PRO A 39 -1.93 0.84 5.81
C PRO A 39 -0.94 1.99 5.58
N SER A 40 -0.64 2.73 6.64
CA SER A 40 0.22 3.90 6.60
C SER A 40 0.97 4.07 7.92
N GLY A 41 2.21 4.51 7.83
CA GLY A 41 3.10 4.84 8.93
C GLY A 41 3.90 3.67 9.50
N GLU A 42 4.94 4.04 10.23
CA GLU A 42 5.78 3.13 10.98
C GLU A 42 5.09 2.61 12.24
N ARG A 43 5.28 1.32 12.50
CA ARG A 43 4.81 0.66 13.72
C ARG A 43 5.92 -0.16 14.34
N GLN A 44 6.06 -0.07 15.65
CA GLN A 44 7.07 -0.82 16.40
C GLN A 44 6.51 -2.13 16.97
N LEU A 45 7.26 -3.21 16.83
CA LEU A 45 7.02 -4.48 17.51
C LEU A 45 8.32 -4.98 18.16
N GLY A 46 8.46 -4.83 19.47
CA GLY A 46 9.69 -5.20 20.16
C GLY A 46 10.87 -4.30 19.77
N GLN A 47 11.91 -4.87 19.15
CA GLN A 47 13.13 -4.17 18.70
C GLN A 47 13.17 -4.03 17.18
N THR A 48 12.02 -3.86 16.55
CA THR A 48 11.91 -3.68 15.11
C THR A 48 10.86 -2.63 14.76
N ILE A 49 11.11 -1.86 13.71
CA ILE A 49 10.14 -1.00 13.04
C ILE A 49 9.54 -1.78 11.86
N ILE A 50 8.24 -1.62 11.63
CA ILE A 50 7.51 -2.25 10.55
C ILE A 50 6.72 -1.18 9.79
N GLU A 51 6.83 -1.17 8.48
CA GLU A 51 6.21 -0.19 7.61
C GLU A 51 5.60 -0.87 6.37
N PRO A 52 4.57 -0.28 5.74
CA PRO A 52 4.03 -0.76 4.48
C PRO A 52 4.92 -0.39 3.29
N GLY A 53 4.76 -1.12 2.19
CA GLY A 53 5.37 -0.83 0.89
C GLY A 53 4.58 -1.50 -0.23
N TYR A 54 5.06 -1.37 -1.46
CA TYR A 54 4.54 -2.05 -2.64
C TYR A 54 5.58 -3.00 -3.23
N ASP A 55 5.11 -4.21 -3.60
CA ASP A 55 5.86 -5.12 -4.46
C ASP A 55 5.97 -4.50 -5.85
N ASP A 56 7.21 -4.24 -6.25
CA ASP A 56 7.61 -3.58 -7.50
C ASP A 56 7.01 -4.17 -8.78
N ARG A 57 6.74 -5.47 -8.82
CA ARG A 57 6.21 -6.17 -10.01
C ARG A 57 4.70 -6.12 -10.08
N THR A 58 4.02 -6.08 -8.94
CA THR A 58 2.57 -6.29 -8.86
C THR A 58 1.79 -5.12 -8.29
N GLY A 59 2.46 -4.14 -7.68
CA GLY A 59 1.84 -3.01 -6.99
C GLY A 59 1.04 -3.45 -5.76
N ARG A 60 1.28 -4.66 -5.26
CA ARG A 60 0.56 -5.19 -4.10
C ARG A 60 1.24 -4.74 -2.82
N LEU A 61 0.42 -4.44 -1.81
CA LEU A 61 0.93 -4.13 -0.48
C LEU A 61 1.78 -5.27 0.08
N ILE A 62 2.97 -4.91 0.53
CA ILE A 62 3.91 -5.69 1.32
C ILE A 62 4.23 -4.94 2.60
N TYR A 63 4.94 -5.60 3.51
CA TYR A 63 5.37 -5.01 4.76
C TYR A 63 6.81 -5.40 5.03
N ILE A 64 7.61 -4.43 5.42
CA ILE A 64 9.01 -4.64 5.75
C ILE A 64 9.25 -4.38 7.22
N MET A 65 10.21 -5.11 7.77
CA MET A 65 10.62 -5.05 9.16
C MET A 65 12.11 -4.77 9.25
N THR A 66 12.44 -3.64 9.88
CA THR A 66 13.80 -3.16 10.10
C THR A 66 14.17 -3.34 11.58
N PRO A 67 15.29 -4.01 11.93
CA PRO A 67 15.73 -4.09 13.31
C PRO A 67 16.24 -2.74 13.82
N ILE A 68 15.98 -2.44 15.10
CA ILE A 68 16.53 -1.26 15.79
C ILE A 68 17.92 -1.61 16.32
N GLY A 69 18.91 -0.73 16.08
CA GLY A 69 20.26 -0.85 16.60
C GLY A 69 21.37 -1.38 15.67
N PRO A 70 21.10 -2.02 14.51
CA PRO A 70 22.12 -2.18 13.47
C PRO A 70 22.71 -0.82 13.04
N PRO A 71 23.97 -0.78 12.58
CA PRO A 71 24.54 0.43 11.97
C PRO A 71 23.69 0.93 10.80
N ASN A 72 23.62 2.25 10.64
CA ASN A 72 23.03 2.91 9.49
C ASN A 72 24.10 3.84 8.85
N PRO A 73 24.69 3.46 7.70
CA PRO A 73 24.37 2.29 6.88
C PRO A 73 24.86 0.97 7.50
N THR A 74 24.13 -0.11 7.24
CA THR A 74 24.51 -1.48 7.58
C THR A 74 25.67 -1.92 6.70
N HIS A 75 26.62 -2.67 7.29
CA HIS A 75 27.71 -3.27 6.53
C HIS A 75 27.17 -4.38 5.61
N ALA A 76 26.92 -4.05 4.35
CA ALA A 76 26.47 -4.98 3.32
C ALA A 76 27.58 -5.23 2.28
N ASN A 77 27.55 -6.41 1.65
CA ASN A 77 28.36 -6.65 0.47
C ASN A 77 27.73 -5.88 -0.69
N ALA A 78 28.50 -5.06 -1.42
CA ALA A 78 28.01 -4.27 -2.55
C ALA A 78 27.35 -5.10 -3.67
N HIS A 79 27.62 -6.41 -3.74
CA HIS A 79 26.97 -7.35 -4.66
C HIS A 79 25.73 -8.05 -4.08
N ALA A 80 25.34 -7.72 -2.85
CA ALA A 80 24.18 -8.27 -2.14
C ALA A 80 23.29 -7.13 -1.62
N VAL A 81 23.01 -6.18 -2.53
CA VAL A 81 22.20 -5.00 -2.30
C VAL A 81 21.21 -4.85 -3.45
N SER A 82 19.97 -4.46 -3.13
CA SER A 82 18.93 -4.11 -4.11
C SER A 82 18.33 -2.74 -3.75
N PRO A 83 17.83 -1.96 -4.73
CA PRO A 83 17.18 -0.69 -4.44
C PRO A 83 15.89 -0.87 -3.63
N LEU A 84 15.68 0.07 -2.70
CA LEU A 84 14.37 0.42 -2.18
C LEU A 84 14.11 1.85 -2.62
N PHE A 85 13.10 2.02 -3.48
CA PHE A 85 12.75 3.31 -4.02
C PHE A 85 11.76 4.01 -3.10
N LEU A 86 12.06 5.27 -2.74
CA LEU A 86 11.16 6.16 -2.03
C LEU A 86 10.54 7.14 -3.03
N ILE A 87 9.29 6.91 -3.44
CA ILE A 87 8.61 7.80 -4.39
C ILE A 87 7.99 8.97 -3.64
N VAL A 88 8.58 10.16 -3.77
CA VAL A 88 8.20 11.32 -2.94
C VAL A 88 7.17 12.20 -3.63
N TYR A 89 6.06 12.48 -2.96
CA TYR A 89 4.94 13.25 -3.50
C TYR A 89 4.88 14.66 -2.89
N PRO A 90 4.75 15.73 -3.71
CA PRO A 90 4.54 17.09 -3.21
C PRO A 90 3.10 17.28 -2.70
N ASN A 91 2.88 18.30 -1.87
CA ASN A 91 1.56 18.64 -1.34
C ASN A 91 0.49 18.87 -2.43
N SER A 92 0.88 19.35 -3.60
CA SER A 92 -0.01 19.56 -4.74
C SER A 92 -0.64 18.25 -5.27
N ALA A 93 -0.03 17.09 -5.02
CA ALA A 93 -0.51 15.79 -5.47
C ALA A 93 -1.46 15.09 -4.49
N ALA A 94 -1.65 15.61 -3.27
CA ALA A 94 -2.34 14.91 -2.17
C ALA A 94 -3.69 14.31 -2.55
N ASN A 95 -4.52 15.05 -3.30
CA ASN A 95 -5.84 14.58 -3.72
C ASN A 95 -5.79 13.48 -4.79
N ALA A 96 -4.72 13.45 -5.60
CA ALA A 96 -4.58 12.49 -6.68
C ALA A 96 -4.06 11.13 -6.19
N VAL A 97 -3.14 11.15 -5.22
CA VAL A 97 -2.45 9.93 -4.75
C VAL A 97 -2.99 9.39 -3.43
N GLY A 98 -3.68 10.22 -2.64
CA GLY A 98 -4.38 9.77 -1.43
C GLY A 98 -3.44 9.35 -0.30
N THR A 99 -3.71 8.20 0.33
CA THR A 99 -2.94 7.74 1.50
C THR A 99 -1.60 7.15 1.09
N MET A 100 -0.52 7.61 1.73
CA MET A 100 0.86 7.20 1.48
C MET A 100 1.32 6.15 2.48
N ASN A 101 2.29 5.31 2.09
CA ASN A 101 2.99 4.42 3.04
C ASN A 101 3.59 5.26 4.17
N CYS A 102 4.22 6.38 3.80
CA CYS A 102 4.68 7.39 4.71
C CYS A 102 4.01 8.75 4.43
N ALA A 103 3.26 9.30 5.38
CA ALA A 103 2.67 10.64 5.27
C ALA A 103 3.51 11.63 6.08
N HIS A 104 3.81 12.80 5.52
CA HIS A 104 4.53 13.88 6.22
C HIS A 104 3.58 14.97 6.72
N GLU A 105 2.59 15.34 5.90
CA GLU A 105 1.58 16.33 6.28
C GLU A 105 0.56 15.77 7.26
N GLY A 106 0.13 16.61 8.21
CA GLY A 106 -0.79 16.20 9.28
C GLY A 106 -0.15 15.43 10.43
N GLY A 107 1.19 15.36 10.45
CA GLY A 107 2.01 14.68 11.45
C GLY A 107 2.76 13.52 10.81
N ASP A 108 4.09 13.66 10.69
CA ASP A 108 4.94 12.70 9.99
C ASP A 108 4.87 11.32 10.65
N ASN A 109 4.32 10.34 9.93
CA ASN A 109 4.05 9.01 10.48
C ASN A 109 5.18 8.00 10.27
N CYS A 110 6.33 8.44 9.75
CA CYS A 110 7.59 7.68 9.73
C CYS A 110 8.70 8.53 10.34
N PRO A 111 8.65 8.76 11.67
CA PRO A 111 9.49 9.74 12.32
C PRO A 111 10.99 9.50 12.19
N ASP A 112 11.44 8.28 11.84
CA ASP A 112 12.86 7.99 11.76
C ASP A 112 13.53 8.51 10.46
N HIS A 113 12.78 8.67 9.37
CA HIS A 113 13.30 9.09 8.07
C HIS A 113 12.48 10.18 7.38
N GLY A 114 11.19 10.29 7.72
CA GLY A 114 10.25 11.15 7.03
C GLY A 114 10.71 12.61 6.89
N PRO A 115 11.10 13.29 7.98
CA PRO A 115 11.58 14.68 7.91
C PRO A 115 12.81 14.85 7.01
N GLY A 116 13.76 13.91 7.05
CA GLY A 116 14.97 13.94 6.22
C GLY A 116 14.67 13.79 4.73
N ILE A 117 13.69 12.95 4.37
CA ILE A 117 13.22 12.81 2.99
C ILE A 117 12.50 14.07 2.51
N ALA A 118 11.66 14.67 3.36
CA ALA A 118 10.97 15.90 3.02
C ALA A 118 11.93 17.08 2.80
N ASP A 119 12.95 17.21 3.67
CA ASP A 119 14.01 18.22 3.53
C ASP A 119 14.84 18.00 2.26
N LEU A 120 15.20 16.75 1.97
CA LEU A 120 15.92 16.41 0.74
C LEU A 120 15.13 16.83 -0.50
N ALA A 121 13.85 16.46 -0.60
CA ALA A 121 13.00 16.77 -1.74
C ALA A 121 12.86 18.29 -1.96
N GLN A 122 12.62 19.03 -0.88
CA GLN A 122 12.57 20.50 -0.89
C GLN A 122 13.88 21.15 -1.33
N SER A 123 15.02 20.56 -0.96
CA SER A 123 16.34 21.08 -1.33
C SER A 123 16.72 20.81 -2.79
N VAL A 124 16.35 19.64 -3.33
CA VAL A 124 16.77 19.19 -4.67
C VAL A 124 15.85 19.74 -5.75
N VAL A 125 14.53 19.70 -5.55
CA VAL A 125 13.54 20.18 -6.52
C VAL A 125 12.58 21.18 -5.88
N PRO A 126 13.07 22.36 -5.43
CA PRO A 126 12.24 23.35 -4.74
C PRO A 126 11.05 23.85 -5.58
N SER A 127 11.14 23.78 -6.91
CA SER A 127 10.03 24.15 -7.81
C SER A 127 8.84 23.20 -7.75
N VAL A 128 9.01 21.98 -7.23
CA VAL A 128 7.96 20.97 -7.08
C VAL A 128 7.54 20.82 -5.63
N TYR A 129 8.51 20.83 -4.70
CA TYR A 129 8.29 20.54 -3.29
C TYR A 129 8.32 21.78 -2.37
N GLY A 130 8.50 22.99 -2.90
CA GLY A 130 8.65 24.21 -2.09
C GLY A 130 7.44 24.56 -1.21
N ASP A 131 6.25 24.04 -1.54
CA ASP A 131 5.03 24.14 -0.72
C ASP A 131 4.85 22.97 0.26
N GLY A 132 5.87 22.11 0.38
CA GLY A 132 5.89 20.95 1.26
C GLY A 132 5.71 19.61 0.54
N VAL A 133 5.88 18.54 1.31
CA VAL A 133 5.86 17.16 0.86
C VAL A 133 4.67 16.46 1.49
N TRP A 134 3.83 15.82 0.67
CA TRP A 134 2.63 15.12 1.14
C TRP A 134 3.01 13.84 1.88
N GLY A 135 3.90 13.07 1.29
CA GLY A 135 4.30 11.75 1.74
C GLY A 135 5.23 11.10 0.73
N HIS A 136 5.57 9.85 0.99
CA HIS A 136 6.24 8.99 0.03
C HIS A 136 5.80 7.54 0.17
N ASP A 137 6.01 6.77 -0.90
CA ASP A 137 5.77 5.33 -0.93
C ASP A 137 7.06 4.54 -1.09
N HIS A 138 7.04 3.30 -0.61
CA HIS A 138 8.16 2.38 -0.70
C HIS A 138 7.89 1.39 -1.82
N ILE A 139 8.81 1.28 -2.78
CA ILE A 139 8.76 0.27 -3.85
C ILE A 139 10.02 -0.58 -3.78
N MET A 140 9.84 -1.89 -3.77
CA MET A 140 10.93 -2.85 -3.67
C MET A 140 10.49 -4.25 -4.11
N ASP A 141 11.45 -5.13 -4.36
CA ASP A 141 11.16 -6.51 -4.70
C ASP A 141 10.49 -7.25 -3.54
N GLY A 142 9.27 -7.73 -3.81
CA GLY A 142 8.49 -8.47 -2.85
C GLY A 142 8.79 -9.98 -2.85
N PRO A 143 8.01 -10.77 -2.10
CA PRO A 143 8.26 -12.21 -1.96
C PRO A 143 8.35 -12.93 -3.32
N GLY A 144 9.40 -13.74 -3.49
CA GLY A 144 9.58 -14.57 -4.68
C GLY A 144 10.16 -13.85 -5.90
N GLY A 145 10.70 -12.64 -5.75
CA GLY A 145 11.60 -12.07 -6.74
C GLY A 145 13.06 -12.45 -6.53
N SER A 146 13.95 -11.75 -7.24
CA SER A 146 15.39 -12.03 -7.26
C SER A 146 16.10 -11.65 -5.95
N ASP A 147 15.53 -10.73 -5.17
CA ASP A 147 16.25 -10.01 -4.11
C ASP A 147 15.88 -10.46 -2.69
N PHE A 148 15.74 -11.77 -2.50
CA PHE A 148 15.42 -12.33 -1.19
C PHE A 148 16.62 -12.24 -0.22
N ASN A 149 16.45 -11.55 0.92
CA ASN A 149 17.43 -11.36 1.99
C ASN A 149 18.70 -10.56 1.63
N VAL A 150 18.57 -9.55 0.77
CA VAL A 150 19.63 -8.57 0.53
C VAL A 150 19.52 -7.40 1.51
N ALA A 151 20.56 -6.57 1.59
CA ALA A 151 20.40 -5.24 2.19
C ALA A 151 19.78 -4.28 1.16
N TRP A 152 19.05 -3.28 1.63
CA TRP A 152 18.32 -2.36 0.78
C TRP A 152 19.03 -1.03 0.72
N HIS A 153 19.31 -0.57 -0.49
CA HIS A 153 19.88 0.74 -0.73
C HIS A 153 18.75 1.72 -1.03
N VAL A 154 18.65 2.76 -0.22
CA VAL A 154 17.60 3.78 -0.39
C VAL A 154 17.93 4.67 -1.57
N VAL A 155 17.02 4.66 -2.54
CA VAL A 155 17.04 5.55 -3.71
C VAL A 155 15.82 6.45 -3.63
N VAL A 156 16.04 7.76 -3.50
CA VAL A 156 14.94 8.73 -3.42
C VAL A 156 14.53 9.13 -4.82
N VAL A 157 13.25 9.02 -5.14
CA VAL A 157 12.69 9.40 -6.44
C VAL A 157 11.89 10.68 -6.27
N LEU A 158 12.28 11.71 -7.03
CA LEU A 158 11.66 13.02 -7.00
C LEU A 158 11.05 13.36 -8.36
N PHE A 159 9.83 13.87 -8.37
CA PHE A 159 9.21 14.37 -9.59
C PHE A 159 9.88 15.67 -10.04
N THR A 160 10.06 15.83 -11.35
CA THR A 160 10.64 17.04 -11.96
C THR A 160 9.58 18.11 -12.21
N ASN A 161 8.30 17.72 -12.19
CA ASN A 161 7.16 18.62 -12.37
C ASN A 161 5.94 18.13 -11.58
N ALA A 162 5.11 19.08 -11.12
CA ALA A 162 3.94 18.77 -10.28
C ALA A 162 2.82 18.02 -11.03
N ALA A 163 2.77 18.09 -12.36
CA ALA A 163 1.74 17.39 -13.13
C ALA A 163 1.97 15.87 -13.09
N ALA A 164 3.21 15.44 -13.29
CA ALA A 164 3.63 14.04 -13.20
C ALA A 164 3.32 13.42 -11.84
N ALA A 165 3.52 14.19 -10.76
CA ALA A 165 3.26 13.74 -9.40
C ALA A 165 1.79 13.36 -9.11
N ASN A 166 0.85 13.70 -9.99
CA ASN A 166 -0.55 13.26 -9.85
C ASN A 166 -0.78 11.79 -10.25
N THR A 167 0.26 11.10 -10.72
CA THR A 167 0.20 9.66 -10.99
C THR A 167 0.79 8.89 -9.81
N HIS A 168 -0.01 8.03 -9.20
CA HIS A 168 0.44 7.15 -8.12
C HIS A 168 1.26 6.00 -8.71
N ILE A 169 2.56 5.98 -8.42
CA ILE A 169 3.54 5.00 -8.86
C ILE A 169 3.65 3.97 -7.74
N THR A 170 3.38 2.72 -8.09
CA THR A 170 3.36 1.57 -7.16
C THR A 170 4.13 0.37 -7.71
N THR A 171 4.64 0.46 -8.95
CA THR A 171 5.44 -0.58 -9.61
C THR A 171 6.72 0.00 -10.21
N GLU A 172 7.75 -0.83 -10.37
CA GLU A 172 8.99 -0.44 -11.05
C GLU A 172 8.74 -0.09 -12.52
N ASP A 173 7.88 -0.83 -13.24
CA ASP A 173 7.49 -0.48 -14.61
C ASP A 173 6.91 0.96 -14.73
N GLN A 174 6.18 1.43 -13.71
CA GLN A 174 5.63 2.79 -13.68
C GLN A 174 6.72 3.81 -13.36
N LEU A 175 7.64 3.46 -12.47
CA LEU A 175 8.81 4.28 -12.14
C LEU A 175 9.71 4.46 -13.36
N ASP A 176 10.08 3.37 -14.03
CA ASP A 176 10.91 3.38 -15.24
C ASP A 176 10.27 4.25 -16.32
N ALA A 177 8.96 4.15 -16.53
CA ALA A 177 8.24 5.00 -17.47
C ALA A 177 8.33 6.50 -17.11
N ALA A 178 8.26 6.85 -15.81
CA ALA A 178 8.40 8.23 -15.36
C ALA A 178 9.85 8.74 -15.50
N LEU A 179 10.84 7.89 -15.24
CA LEU A 179 12.26 8.22 -15.43
C LEU A 179 12.56 8.43 -16.93
N ASP A 180 12.11 7.53 -17.80
CA ASP A 180 12.29 7.61 -19.25
C ASP A 180 11.62 8.85 -19.86
N ALA A 181 10.47 9.27 -19.32
CA ALA A 181 9.78 10.49 -19.72
C ALA A 181 10.46 11.77 -19.21
N GLY A 182 11.43 11.67 -18.28
CA GLY A 182 12.02 12.81 -17.57
C GLY A 182 11.08 13.45 -16.55
N ASP A 183 10.01 12.74 -16.18
CA ASP A 183 9.01 13.16 -15.20
C ASP A 183 9.47 12.94 -13.75
N ALA A 184 10.47 12.07 -13.56
CA ALA A 184 11.14 11.83 -12.29
C ALA A 184 12.66 11.78 -12.44
N ILE A 185 13.37 11.97 -11.32
CA ILE A 185 14.81 11.75 -11.18
C ILE A 185 15.09 10.92 -9.93
N THR A 186 16.21 10.20 -9.93
CA THR A 186 16.71 9.49 -8.75
C THR A 186 17.79 10.31 -8.03
N VAL A 187 17.81 10.20 -6.70
CA VAL A 187 18.85 10.71 -5.82
C VAL A 187 19.36 9.53 -4.99
N GLU A 188 20.59 9.12 -5.29
CA GLU A 188 21.29 8.07 -4.57
C GLU A 188 21.64 8.55 -3.16
N THR A 189 21.29 7.76 -2.15
CA THR A 189 21.69 8.02 -0.77
C THR A 189 22.87 7.13 -0.36
N GLU A 190 23.52 7.44 0.75
CA GLU A 190 24.50 6.52 1.37
C GLU A 190 23.82 5.47 2.27
N ILE A 191 22.48 5.47 2.35
CA ILE A 191 21.70 4.65 3.29
C ILE A 191 21.53 3.25 2.70
N VAL A 192 22.11 2.29 3.40
CA VAL A 192 21.90 0.87 3.17
C VAL A 192 21.44 0.25 4.48
N PHE A 193 20.34 -0.50 4.49
CA PHE A 193 19.83 -1.10 5.73
C PHE A 193 19.31 -2.51 5.52
N HIS A 194 19.29 -3.28 6.60
CA HIS A 194 18.71 -4.61 6.58
C HIS A 194 17.21 -4.54 6.92
N CYS A 195 16.37 -5.07 6.03
CA CYS A 195 14.96 -5.31 6.35
C CYS A 195 14.49 -6.66 5.82
N ASN A 196 13.44 -7.18 6.45
CA ASN A 196 12.84 -8.47 6.11
C ASN A 196 11.37 -8.29 5.75
N LEU A 197 10.90 -9.03 4.76
CA LEU A 197 9.48 -9.09 4.43
C LEU A 197 8.70 -9.81 5.54
N VAL A 198 7.61 -9.20 5.99
CA VAL A 198 6.72 -9.74 7.02
C VAL A 198 5.26 -9.70 6.57
N SER A 199 4.40 -10.39 7.31
CA SER A 199 2.96 -10.40 7.02
C SER A 199 2.28 -9.11 7.49
N GLY A 200 1.19 -8.73 6.83
CA GLY A 200 0.32 -7.64 7.30
C GLY A 200 -0.29 -7.92 8.68
N ALA A 201 -0.41 -9.18 9.10
CA ALA A 201 -0.82 -9.53 10.46
C ALA A 201 0.26 -9.15 11.50
N THR A 202 1.54 -9.21 11.13
CA THR A 202 2.65 -8.73 11.96
C THR A 202 2.58 -7.22 12.11
N TYR A 203 2.43 -6.49 11.00
CA TYR A 203 2.19 -5.05 11.00
C TYR A 203 0.98 -4.69 11.88
N GLY A 204 -0.15 -5.38 11.72
CA GLY A 204 -1.37 -5.14 12.49
C GLY A 204 -1.23 -5.30 14.01
N ARG A 205 -0.29 -6.14 14.47
CA ARG A 205 0.02 -6.36 15.90
C ARG A 205 1.01 -5.36 16.49
N ALA A 206 1.73 -4.62 15.66
CA ALA A 206 2.66 -3.58 16.09
C ALA A 206 1.94 -2.35 16.65
N THR A 207 2.66 -1.50 17.38
CA THR A 207 2.15 -0.23 17.92
C THR A 207 2.57 0.91 17.00
N PRO A 208 1.66 1.80 16.54
CA PRO A 208 2.07 2.96 15.74
C PRO A 208 3.12 3.80 16.49
N LEU A 209 4.13 4.26 15.78
CA LEU A 209 5.04 5.25 16.33
C LEU A 209 4.32 6.60 16.50
N PRO A 210 4.67 7.40 17.52
CA PRO A 210 4.21 8.78 17.59
C PRO A 210 4.75 9.55 16.38
N PRO A 211 3.97 10.47 15.81
CA PRO A 211 4.46 11.27 14.70
C PRO A 211 5.71 12.08 15.07
N ALA A 212 6.57 12.38 14.10
CA ALA A 212 7.69 13.29 14.35
C ALA A 212 7.15 14.66 14.79
N ALA A 213 7.88 15.34 15.68
CA ALA A 213 7.60 16.73 15.96
C ALA A 213 7.92 17.55 14.70
N GLN A 214 6.92 18.28 14.19
CA GLN A 214 7.07 19.23 13.08
C GLN A 214 7.85 20.48 13.51
#